data_AF-A0A7S2H7T6-F1
#
_entry.id   AF-A0A7S2H7T6-F1
#
_cell.length_a   1.000
_cell.length_b   1.000
_cell.length_c   1.000
_cell.angle_alpha   90.00
_cell.angle_beta   90.00
_cell.angle_gamma   90.00
#
_symmetry.space_group_name_H-M   'P 1'
#
loop_
_entity.id
_entity.type
_entity.pdbx_description
1 polymer ?
#
loop_
_entity_poly.entity_id
_entity_poly.type
_entity_poly.pdbx_seq_one_letter_code
_entity_poly.pdbx_strand_id
1 'polypeptide(L)'
;PDPSFLEFSPSIVQFPPHDAIERARNVLTSSAASIRLSKWVHKDLQQRAPRLRELVFGVSFTMRSITEMLAEVKGRGFSEHEEVACRWVRSNQHLWNQWVPVETQCVLGKGLVGKDVRV
;
A
#
# COMPACT_ATOMS: atom_id res chain seq x y z
N PRO A 1 -8.61 -2.58 -5.88
CA PRO A 1 -9.12 -3.93 -6.26
C PRO A 1 -10.55 -4.07 -5.73
N ASP A 2 -11.43 -4.73 -6.47
CA ASP A 2 -12.87 -4.81 -6.17
C ASP A 2 -13.29 -6.29 -6.04
N PRO A 3 -13.88 -6.71 -4.91
CA PRO A 3 -14.28 -8.10 -4.70
C PRO A 3 -15.49 -8.55 -5.54
N SER A 4 -16.23 -7.62 -6.15
CA SER A 4 -17.45 -7.92 -6.91
C SER A 4 -17.21 -8.95 -8.03
N PHE A 5 -16.02 -8.93 -8.64
CA PHE A 5 -15.67 -9.75 -9.79
C PHE A 5 -14.99 -11.09 -9.46
N LEU A 6 -14.78 -11.42 -8.19
CA LEU A 6 -13.97 -12.58 -7.79
C LEU A 6 -14.54 -13.93 -8.23
N GLU A 7 -15.86 -14.05 -8.32
CA GLU A 7 -16.56 -15.31 -8.68
C GLU A 7 -16.59 -15.57 -10.19
N PHE A 8 -16.30 -14.55 -11.01
CA PHE A 8 -16.48 -14.62 -12.45
C PHE A 8 -15.24 -15.12 -13.20
N SER A 9 -14.18 -15.49 -12.50
CA SER A 9 -12.88 -15.89 -13.09
C SER A 9 -12.46 -14.95 -14.25
N PRO A 10 -12.39 -13.63 -14.02
CA PRO A 10 -12.24 -12.67 -15.10
C PRO A 10 -10.91 -12.84 -15.82
N SER A 11 -10.94 -12.78 -17.15
CA SER A 11 -9.73 -12.68 -17.96
C SER A 11 -9.22 -11.23 -17.99
N ILE A 12 -7.91 -11.05 -17.86
CA ILE A 12 -7.29 -9.74 -17.97
C ILE A 12 -7.31 -9.35 -19.45
N VAL A 13 -8.06 -8.29 -19.79
CA VAL A 13 -7.95 -7.65 -21.09
C VAL A 13 -6.72 -6.74 -21.06
N GLN A 14 -5.66 -7.15 -21.75
CA GLN A 14 -4.44 -6.36 -21.87
C GLN A 14 -4.48 -5.55 -23.16
N PHE A 15 -4.59 -4.23 -23.02
CA PHE A 15 -4.45 -3.32 -24.15
C PHE A 15 -2.98 -2.90 -24.33
N PRO A 16 -2.55 -2.60 -25.57
CA PRO A 16 -1.31 -1.89 -25.85
C PRO A 16 -1.14 -0.60 -25.03
N PRO A 17 0.10 -0.17 -24.75
CA PRO A 17 0.36 1.12 -24.13
C PRO A 17 -0.28 2.28 -24.89
N HIS A 18 -0.73 3.30 -24.17
CA HIS A 18 -1.40 4.47 -24.73
C HIS A 18 -0.64 5.08 -25.92
N ASP A 19 -1.32 5.22 -27.05
CA ASP A 19 -0.86 5.95 -28.23
C ASP A 19 -1.73 7.21 -28.43
N ALA A 20 -1.09 8.38 -28.31
CA ALA A 20 -1.76 9.67 -28.43
C ALA A 20 -2.22 9.99 -29.87
N ILE A 21 -1.51 9.49 -30.89
CA ILE A 21 -1.84 9.68 -32.30
C ILE A 21 -3.07 8.85 -32.66
N GLU A 22 -3.11 7.58 -32.24
CA GLU A 22 -4.29 6.71 -32.41
C GLU A 22 -5.52 7.30 -31.70
N ARG A 23 -5.35 7.79 -30.47
CA ARG A 23 -6.41 8.42 -29.69
C ARG A 23 -6.99 9.65 -30.40
N ALA A 24 -6.13 10.49 -30.98
CA ALA A 24 -6.56 11.67 -31.74
C ALA A 24 -7.36 11.31 -33.01
N ARG A 25 -7.17 10.09 -33.54
CA ARG A 25 -7.91 9.54 -34.68
C ARG A 25 -9.10 8.67 -34.28
N ASN A 26 -9.50 8.71 -33.01
CA ASN A 26 -10.60 7.92 -32.45
C ASN A 26 -10.38 6.39 -32.51
N VAL A 27 -9.12 5.96 -32.57
CA VAL A 27 -8.73 4.56 -32.43
C VAL A 27 -8.53 4.29 -30.93
N LEU A 28 -9.43 3.50 -30.33
CA LEU A 28 -9.53 3.29 -28.88
C LEU A 28 -8.98 1.92 -28.45
N THR A 29 -7.90 1.48 -29.09
CA THR A 29 -7.29 0.16 -28.87
C THR A 29 -6.20 0.15 -27.82
N SER A 30 -5.72 1.31 -27.36
CA SER A 30 -4.67 1.43 -26.33
C SER A 30 -5.23 1.86 -24.97
N SER A 31 -4.59 1.45 -23.88
CA SER A 31 -4.95 1.87 -22.52
C SER A 31 -3.82 2.62 -21.83
N ALA A 32 -4.18 3.42 -20.82
CA ALA A 32 -3.21 3.91 -19.86
C ALA A 32 -2.48 2.71 -19.22
N ALA A 33 -1.19 2.89 -18.91
CA ALA A 33 -0.38 1.89 -18.26
C ALA A 33 -0.95 1.49 -16.88
N SER A 34 -0.59 0.30 -16.42
CA SER A 34 -1.04 -0.37 -15.18
C SER A 34 -1.43 0.56 -14.03
N ILE A 35 -2.55 0.27 -13.36
CA ILE A 35 -3.02 1.00 -12.18
C ILE A 35 -1.98 0.86 -11.04
N ARG A 36 -1.31 1.96 -10.70
CA ARG A 36 -0.39 2.03 -9.56
C ARG A 36 -1.14 2.51 -8.31
N LEU A 37 -1.17 1.67 -7.28
CA LEU A 37 -1.63 2.09 -5.95
C LEU A 37 -0.55 2.93 -5.27
N SER A 38 -0.96 4.10 -4.76
CA SER A 38 -0.06 5.08 -4.13
C SER A 38 -0.65 5.55 -2.80
N LYS A 39 0.21 5.94 -1.87
CA LYS A 39 -0.18 6.52 -0.58
C LYS A 39 0.09 8.00 -0.59
N TRP A 40 -0.86 8.76 -0.06
CA TRP A 40 -0.78 10.20 0.05
C TRP A 40 -0.84 10.57 1.53
N VAL A 41 0.03 11.48 1.94
CA VAL A 41 0.09 11.98 3.32
C VAL A 41 0.14 13.49 3.32
N HIS A 42 -0.24 14.11 4.43
CA HIS A 42 -0.06 15.54 4.60
C HIS A 42 1.43 15.91 4.54
N LYS A 43 1.76 17.03 3.89
CA LYS A 43 3.14 17.52 3.70
C LYS A 43 3.94 17.63 5.02
N ASP A 44 3.26 17.99 6.11
CA ASP A 44 3.90 18.21 7.41
C ASP A 44 4.06 16.92 8.25
N LEU A 45 3.62 15.75 7.74
CA LEU A 45 3.65 14.50 8.51
C LEU A 45 5.08 14.15 8.96
N GLN A 46 6.09 14.42 8.12
CA GLN A 46 7.49 14.20 8.46
C GLN A 46 7.92 15.00 9.70
N GLN A 47 7.46 16.23 9.83
CA GLN A 47 7.88 17.13 10.91
C GLN A 47 7.13 16.85 12.21
N ARG A 48 5.84 16.51 12.09
CA ARG A 48 4.93 16.29 13.23
C ARG A 48 5.01 14.87 13.78
N ALA A 49 5.19 13.87 12.91
CA ALA A 49 5.20 12.46 13.28
C ALA A 49 6.12 11.64 12.36
N PRO A 50 7.46 11.81 12.48
CA PRO A 50 8.42 11.15 11.59
C PRO A 50 8.33 9.63 11.63
N ARG A 51 8.13 9.03 12.81
CA ARG A 51 7.93 7.57 12.96
C ARG A 51 6.68 7.07 12.24
N LEU A 52 5.59 7.84 12.28
CA LEU A 52 4.37 7.50 11.55
C LEU A 52 4.58 7.60 10.05
N ARG A 53 5.34 8.59 9.57
CA ARG A 53 5.73 8.66 8.16
C ARG A 53 6.50 7.41 7.75
N GLU A 54 7.50 7.00 8.51
CA GLU A 54 8.27 5.79 8.20
C GLU A 54 7.39 4.54 8.15
N LEU A 55 6.49 4.36 9.12
CA LEU A 55 5.51 3.27 9.10
C LEU A 55 4.64 3.31 7.84
N VAL A 56 4.03 4.46 7.52
CA VAL A 56 3.13 4.60 6.37
C VAL A 56 3.85 4.29 5.06
N PHE A 57 5.10 4.74 4.91
CA PHE A 57 5.93 4.47 3.74
C PHE A 57 6.48 3.03 3.70
N GLY A 58 6.70 2.41 4.85
CA GLY A 58 7.14 1.02 4.97
C GLY A 58 6.05 -0.01 4.69
N VAL A 59 4.78 0.31 4.99
CA VAL A 59 3.66 -0.57 4.67
C VAL A 59 3.66 -0.90 3.17
N SER A 60 3.50 -2.15 2.79
CA SER A 60 3.44 -2.55 1.38
C SER A 60 2.61 -3.81 1.23
N PHE A 61 1.64 -3.80 0.33
CA PHE A 61 0.79 -4.96 0.10
C PHE A 61 1.00 -5.46 -1.33
N THR A 62 1.06 -6.78 -1.48
CA THR A 62 0.97 -7.40 -2.79
C THR A 62 -0.49 -7.38 -3.26
N MET A 63 -0.71 -7.29 -4.57
CA MET A 63 -2.06 -7.37 -5.13
C MET A 63 -2.78 -8.66 -4.70
N ARG A 64 -2.07 -9.79 -4.65
CA ARG A 64 -2.60 -11.06 -4.13
C ARG A 64 -3.13 -10.92 -2.70
N SER A 65 -2.33 -10.36 -1.78
CA SER A 65 -2.75 -10.21 -0.39
C SER A 65 -3.97 -9.30 -0.24
N ILE A 66 -4.08 -8.24 -1.05
CA ILE A 66 -5.25 -7.36 -1.04
C ILE A 66 -6.47 -8.13 -1.55
N THR A 67 -6.32 -8.88 -2.64
CA THR A 67 -7.40 -9.70 -3.23
C THR A 67 -7.89 -10.77 -2.27
N GLU A 68 -7.00 -11.46 -1.56
CA GLU A 68 -7.35 -12.47 -0.55
C GLU A 68 -8.17 -11.86 0.60
N MET A 69 -7.73 -10.73 1.17
CA MET A 69 -8.48 -10.04 2.22
C MET A 69 -9.86 -9.57 1.73
N LEU A 70 -9.94 -9.05 0.50
CA LEU A 70 -11.22 -8.60 -0.09
C LEU A 70 -12.18 -9.77 -0.37
N ALA A 71 -11.65 -10.91 -0.82
CA ALA A 71 -12.43 -12.14 -1.02
C ALA A 71 -13.04 -12.62 0.29
N GLU A 72 -12.24 -12.59 1.36
CA GLU A 72 -12.68 -13.01 2.67
C GLU A 72 -13.76 -12.09 3.25
N VAL A 73 -13.59 -10.77 3.11
CA VAL A 73 -14.61 -9.78 3.46
C VAL A 73 -15.92 -10.07 2.73
N LYS A 74 -15.87 -10.36 1.42
CA LYS A 74 -17.07 -10.65 0.64
C LYS A 74 -17.79 -11.90 1.16
N GLY A 75 -17.04 -12.95 1.47
CA GLY A 75 -17.60 -14.22 1.97
C GLY A 75 -18.23 -14.12 3.35
N ARG A 76 -17.76 -13.19 4.20
CA ARG A 76 -18.24 -13.01 5.59
C ARG A 76 -19.25 -11.88 5.77
N GLY A 77 -19.25 -10.93 4.85
CA GLY A 77 -20.04 -9.70 4.92
C GLY A 77 -19.16 -8.49 5.24
N PHE A 78 -19.45 -7.36 4.59
CA PHE A 78 -18.67 -6.12 4.69
C PHE A 78 -18.60 -5.53 6.12
N SER A 79 -19.44 -5.95 7.07
CA SER A 79 -19.32 -5.51 8.46
C SER A 79 -18.09 -6.08 9.19
N GLU A 80 -17.42 -7.11 8.65
CA GLU A 80 -16.30 -7.81 9.30
C GLU A 80 -14.90 -7.38 8.84
N HIS A 81 -14.77 -6.24 8.15
CA HIS A 81 -13.47 -5.74 7.66
C HIS A 81 -12.37 -5.73 8.72
N GLU A 82 -12.71 -5.30 9.94
CA GLU A 82 -11.77 -5.23 11.06
C GLU A 82 -11.27 -6.60 11.50
N GLU A 83 -12.15 -7.60 11.53
CA GLU A 83 -11.79 -8.96 11.92
C GLU A 83 -10.87 -9.61 10.88
N VAL A 84 -11.17 -9.40 9.59
CA VAL A 84 -10.31 -9.86 8.48
C VAL A 84 -8.94 -9.19 8.56
N ALA A 85 -8.88 -7.88 8.78
CA ALA A 85 -7.63 -7.16 8.95
C ALA A 85 -6.85 -7.66 10.19
N CYS A 86 -7.52 -7.88 11.31
CA CYS A 86 -6.91 -8.41 12.53
C CYS A 86 -6.29 -9.79 12.32
N ARG A 87 -7.01 -10.70 11.64
CA ARG A 87 -6.49 -12.03 11.32
C ARG A 87 -5.31 -11.94 10.36
N TRP A 88 -5.40 -11.09 9.34
CA TRP A 88 -4.27 -10.84 8.44
C TRP A 88 -3.04 -10.35 9.21
N VAL A 89 -3.18 -9.36 10.10
CA VAL A 89 -2.06 -8.86 10.93
C VAL A 89 -1.46 -9.98 11.77
N ARG A 90 -2.28 -10.78 12.47
CA ARG A 90 -1.76 -11.87 13.30
C ARG A 90 -1.02 -12.94 12.49
N SER A 91 -1.54 -13.33 11.34
CA SER A 91 -0.94 -14.37 10.49
C SER A 91 0.27 -13.90 9.69
N ASN A 92 0.45 -12.59 9.50
CA ASN A 92 1.48 -12.02 8.63
C ASN A 92 2.53 -11.21 9.39
N GLN A 93 2.79 -11.55 10.66
CA GLN A 93 3.77 -10.84 11.51
C GLN A 93 5.14 -10.71 10.84
N HIS A 94 5.64 -11.77 10.23
CA HIS A 94 6.91 -11.74 9.50
C HIS A 94 6.94 -10.70 8.36
N LEU A 95 5.79 -10.39 7.74
CA LEU A 95 5.70 -9.41 6.66
C LEU A 95 5.60 -7.97 7.16
N TRP A 96 4.81 -7.70 8.20
CA TRP A 96 4.59 -6.33 8.65
C TRP A 96 5.60 -5.88 9.70
N ASN A 97 6.29 -6.79 10.38
CA ASN A 97 7.28 -6.42 11.39
C ASN A 97 8.42 -5.57 10.82
N GLN A 98 8.82 -5.82 9.56
CA GLN A 98 9.77 -4.99 8.82
C GLN A 98 9.23 -3.60 8.43
N TRP A 99 7.92 -3.35 8.52
CA TRP A 99 7.33 -2.03 8.25
C TRP A 99 7.44 -1.10 9.46
N VAL A 100 7.65 -1.65 10.65
CA VAL A 100 7.72 -0.89 11.90
C VAL A 100 9.14 -0.32 12.03
N PRO A 101 9.30 1.01 12.14
CA PRO A 101 10.61 1.62 12.32
C PRO A 101 11.22 1.24 13.67
N VAL A 102 12.55 1.01 13.68
CA VAL A 102 13.30 0.61 14.88
C VAL A 102 13.27 1.75 15.90
N GLU A 103 13.01 1.43 17.17
CA GLU A 103 12.88 2.44 18.23
C GLU A 103 14.12 3.32 18.41
N THR A 104 15.30 2.78 18.11
CA THR A 104 16.60 3.48 18.25
C THR A 104 16.98 4.31 17.03
N GLN A 105 16.13 4.37 16.00
CA GLN A 105 16.43 5.13 14.80
C GLN A 105 16.28 6.64 15.09
N CYS A 106 17.41 7.29 15.38
CA CYS A 106 17.46 8.72 15.63
C CYS A 106 17.14 9.50 14.36
N VAL A 107 15.98 10.15 14.32
CA VAL A 107 15.61 11.05 13.23
C VAL A 107 16.41 12.35 13.37
N LEU A 108 17.13 12.71 12.30
CA LEU A 108 17.98 13.90 12.25
C LEU A 108 17.17 15.15 12.64
N GLY A 109 17.65 15.90 13.65
CA GLY A 109 16.98 17.09 14.17
C GLY A 109 15.83 16.84 15.16
N LYS A 110 15.58 15.59 15.58
CA LYS A 110 14.50 15.23 16.52
C LYS A 110 14.97 14.43 17.74
N GLY A 111 16.27 14.40 18.02
CA GLY A 111 16.84 13.76 19.21
C GLY A 111 18.09 14.48 19.72
N LEU A 112 18.45 14.20 20.98
CA LEU A 112 19.76 14.54 21.53
C LEU A 112 20.79 13.59 20.89
N VAL A 113 21.58 14.10 19.96
CA VAL A 113 22.87 13.46 19.64
C VAL A 113 23.64 13.49 20.95
N GLY A 114 23.91 12.32 21.53
CA GLY A 114 24.79 12.23 22.69
C GLY A 114 26.06 12.99 22.33
N LYS A 115 26.32 14.10 23.01
CA LYS A 115 27.65 14.69 22.97
C LYS A 115 28.53 13.63 23.60
N ASP A 116 29.31 12.93 22.79
CA ASP A 116 30.40 12.12 23.31
C ASP A 116 31.19 13.00 24.27
N VAL A 117 31.05 12.67 25.56
CA VAL A 117 31.87 13.16 26.63
C VAL A 117 33.26 12.63 26.32
N ARG A 118 34.12 13.50 25.76
CA ARG A 118 35.56 13.23 25.78
C ARG A 118 36.01 13.45 27.22
N VAL A 119 36.32 12.34 27.90
CA VAL A 119 37.14 12.29 29.11
C VAL A 119 38.55 12.76 28.77
#